data_AF-A0A9E6SKH5-F1
#
_entry.id   AF-A0A9E6SKH5-F1
#
_cell.length_a   1.000
_cell.length_b   1.000
_cell.length_c   1.000
_cell.angle_alpha   90.00
_cell.angle_beta   90.00
_cell.angle_gamma   90.00
#
_symmetry.space_group_name_H-M   'P 1'
#
loop_
_entity.id
_entity.type
_entity.pdbx_description
1 polymer ?
#
loop_
_entity_poly.entity_id
_entity_poly.type
_entity_poly.pdbx_seq_one_letter_code
_entity_poly.pdbx_strand_id
1 'polypeptide(L)'
;PVKAAARGETAVSVSFMHDVPGEQKNGFPVGMSAPCEGTGYEVGSMSIMKGARNMENAKKFYDWALTPDAQKLAAQAKQYQLPSNKNAPQPPEAPRFAQMKLIQYDFKKYGSSAERKRLLEKWEKEVNSIPR
;
A
#
# COMPACT_ATOMS: atom_id res chain seq x y z
N PRO A 1 -9.93 7.08 -0.21
CA PRO A 1 -11.11 6.19 -0.01
C PRO A 1 -11.43 5.99 1.48
N VAL A 2 -10.48 5.54 2.32
CA VAL A 2 -10.71 5.35 3.76
C VAL A 2 -11.23 6.59 4.49
N LYS A 3 -10.78 7.79 4.09
CA LYS A 3 -11.23 9.08 4.66
C LYS A 3 -12.74 9.30 4.53
N ALA A 4 -13.33 8.90 3.40
CA ALA A 4 -14.78 9.02 3.19
C ALA A 4 -15.53 8.08 4.13
N ALA A 5 -15.03 6.85 4.32
CA ALA A 5 -15.61 5.90 5.28
C ALA A 5 -15.46 6.38 6.73
N ALA A 6 -14.27 6.87 7.09
CA ALA A 6 -13.97 7.42 8.41
C ALA A 6 -14.88 8.59 8.80
N ARG A 7 -15.30 9.40 7.81
CA ARG A 7 -16.19 10.56 7.99
C ARG A 7 -17.66 10.26 7.78
N GLY A 8 -18.03 9.01 7.49
CA GLY A 8 -19.42 8.61 7.26
C GLY A 8 -20.01 9.05 5.92
N GLU A 9 -19.20 9.52 4.96
CA GLU A 9 -19.64 9.82 3.58
C GLU A 9 -19.92 8.55 2.78
N THR A 10 -19.33 7.43 3.18
CA THR A 10 -19.62 6.09 2.65
C THR A 10 -19.54 5.05 3.76
N ALA A 11 -20.23 3.92 3.61
CA ALA A 11 -20.25 2.87 4.62
C ALA A 11 -18.98 1.99 4.58
N VAL A 12 -18.44 1.73 3.40
CA VAL A 12 -17.33 0.78 3.19
C VAL A 12 -16.33 1.36 2.20
N SER A 13 -15.05 1.14 2.46
CA SER A 13 -13.96 1.50 1.56
C SER A 13 -13.07 0.31 1.28
N VAL A 14 -12.80 0.03 0.00
CA VAL A 14 -11.73 -0.89 -0.41
C VAL A 14 -10.41 -0.11 -0.38
N SER A 15 -9.50 -0.47 0.53
CA SER A 15 -8.27 0.29 0.79
C SER A 15 -7.18 -0.59 1.39
N PHE A 16 -5.97 -0.04 1.51
CA PHE A 16 -4.92 -0.69 2.28
C PHE A 16 -5.16 -0.54 3.77
N MET A 17 -5.01 -1.65 4.49
CA MET A 17 -5.30 -1.70 5.93
C MET A 17 -4.41 -0.73 6.75
N HIS A 18 -3.21 -0.41 6.26
CA HIS A 18 -2.30 0.50 6.95
C HIS A 18 -2.78 1.95 7.02
N ASP A 19 -3.79 2.34 6.24
CA ASP A 19 -4.36 3.69 6.30
C ASP A 19 -5.32 3.87 7.50
N VAL A 20 -5.95 2.77 7.97
CA VAL A 20 -6.98 2.79 9.01
C VAL A 20 -6.46 3.28 10.37
N PRO A 21 -5.28 2.86 10.86
CA PRO A 21 -4.77 3.35 12.13
C PRO A 21 -4.56 4.87 12.17
N GLY A 22 -4.22 5.49 11.04
CA GLY A 22 -4.09 6.94 10.94
C GLY A 22 -5.41 7.65 11.22
N GLU A 23 -6.52 7.16 10.65
CA GLU A 23 -7.86 7.71 10.87
C GLU A 23 -8.38 7.39 12.28
N GLN A 24 -8.11 6.20 12.82
CA GLN A 24 -8.43 5.87 14.22
C GLN A 24 -7.74 6.81 15.20
N LYS A 25 -6.45 7.14 14.96
CA LYS A 25 -5.70 8.11 15.79
C LYS A 25 -6.22 9.54 15.68
N ASN A 26 -6.90 9.87 14.59
CA ASN A 26 -7.59 11.15 14.43
C ASN A 26 -8.98 11.15 15.10
N GLY A 27 -9.38 10.05 15.76
CA GLY A 27 -10.64 9.95 16.49
C GLY A 27 -11.83 9.46 15.65
N PHE A 28 -11.60 9.00 14.42
CA PHE A 28 -12.68 8.51 13.57
C PHE A 28 -13.07 7.06 13.90
N PRO A 29 -14.38 6.73 13.90
CA PRO A 29 -14.88 5.40 14.23
C PRO A 29 -14.82 4.47 13.02
N VAL A 30 -13.61 4.15 12.56
CA VAL A 30 -13.38 3.27 11.40
C VAL A 30 -12.63 2.00 11.81
N GLY A 31 -13.02 0.87 11.21
CA GLY A 31 -12.37 -0.42 11.38
C GLY A 31 -11.78 -0.94 10.07
N MET A 32 -11.04 -2.04 10.16
CA MET A 32 -10.48 -2.76 9.02
C MET A 32 -10.69 -4.26 9.18
N SER A 33 -10.89 -4.95 8.07
CA SER A 33 -11.00 -6.41 8.04
C SER A 33 -10.41 -6.93 6.73
N ALA A 34 -9.73 -8.08 6.81
CA ALA A 34 -9.32 -8.82 5.63
C ALA A 34 -10.45 -9.78 5.20
N PRO A 35 -10.82 -9.85 3.92
CA PRO A 35 -11.78 -10.84 3.42
C PRO A 35 -11.38 -12.27 3.78
N CYS A 36 -12.35 -13.11 4.14
CA CYS A 36 -12.09 -14.46 4.65
C CYS A 36 -11.55 -15.42 3.58
N GLU A 37 -11.87 -15.16 2.31
CA GLU A 37 -11.37 -15.90 1.15
C GLU A 37 -9.85 -15.73 0.97
N GLY A 38 -9.32 -14.59 1.44
CA GLY A 38 -7.95 -14.14 1.29
C GLY A 38 -7.86 -12.81 0.55
N THR A 39 -6.70 -12.17 0.60
CA THR A 39 -6.46 -10.86 -0.02
C THR A 39 -5.07 -10.75 -0.63
N GLY A 40 -4.84 -9.67 -1.38
CA GLY A 40 -3.54 -9.29 -1.93
C GLY A 40 -2.75 -8.36 -1.01
N TYR A 41 -1.64 -7.88 -1.53
CA TYR A 41 -0.80 -6.86 -0.90
C TYR A 41 -0.06 -6.08 -1.98
N GLU A 42 0.46 -4.91 -1.60
CA GLU A 42 1.42 -4.18 -2.42
C GLU A 42 2.81 -4.23 -1.81
N VAL A 43 3.82 -4.01 -2.64
CA VAL A 43 5.18 -3.73 -2.19
C VAL A 43 5.51 -2.31 -2.64
N GLY A 44 5.56 -1.39 -1.68
CA GLY A 44 6.02 -0.03 -1.93
C GLY A 44 7.44 -0.07 -2.52
N SER A 45 7.61 0.46 -3.72
CA SER A 45 8.86 0.41 -4.46
C SER A 45 9.46 1.81 -4.60
N MET A 46 10.79 1.86 -4.66
CA MET A 46 11.54 3.03 -5.11
C MET A 46 12.19 2.69 -6.44
N SER A 47 12.38 3.69 -7.29
CA SER A 47 13.04 3.52 -8.59
C SER A 47 13.85 4.76 -8.93
N ILE A 48 15.06 4.57 -9.46
CA ILE A 48 15.90 5.67 -9.94
C ILE A 48 15.60 5.87 -11.43
N MET A 49 15.24 7.10 -11.80
CA MET A 49 14.96 7.45 -13.19
C MET A 49 16.23 7.35 -14.05
N LYS A 50 16.11 6.76 -15.24
CA LYS A 50 17.19 6.73 -16.23
C LYS A 50 17.59 8.16 -16.59
N GLY A 51 18.89 8.47 -16.54
CA GLY A 51 19.40 9.82 -16.82
C GLY A 51 19.13 10.84 -15.71
N ALA A 52 18.86 10.39 -14.48
CA ALA A 52 18.71 11.31 -13.33
C ALA A 52 19.91 12.25 -13.22
N ARG A 53 19.63 13.57 -13.13
CA ARG A 53 20.66 14.64 -13.03
C ARG A 53 21.64 14.42 -11.88
N ASN A 54 21.18 13.80 -10.79
CA ASN A 54 21.95 13.56 -9.57
C ASN A 54 22.04 12.04 -9.29
N MET A 55 22.61 11.27 -10.23
CA MET A 55 22.65 9.81 -10.16
C MET A 55 23.31 9.27 -8.88
N GLU A 56 24.40 9.89 -8.45
CA GLU A 56 25.12 9.48 -7.24
C GLU A 56 24.27 9.66 -5.98
N ASN A 57 23.64 10.83 -5.82
CA ASN A 57 22.77 11.10 -4.68
C ASN A 57 21.49 10.25 -4.70
N ALA A 58 20.95 9.95 -5.89
CA ALA A 58 19.81 9.06 -6.03
C ALA A 58 20.12 7.65 -5.51
N LYS A 59 21.32 7.12 -5.81
CA LYS A 59 21.79 5.82 -5.27
C LYS A 59 21.98 5.88 -3.76
N LYS A 60 22.66 6.91 -3.24
CA LYS A 60 22.83 7.12 -1.80
C LYS A 60 21.49 7.17 -1.06
N PHE A 61 20.50 7.88 -1.61
CA PHE A 61 19.16 7.94 -1.05
C PHE A 61 18.48 6.57 -1.08
N TYR A 62 18.60 5.84 -2.19
CA TYR A 62 18.03 4.51 -2.33
C TYR A 62 18.56 3.55 -1.27
N ASP A 63 19.88 3.53 -1.07
CA ASP A 63 20.54 2.70 -0.07
C ASP A 63 20.11 3.11 1.35
N TRP A 64 20.12 4.42 1.64
CA TRP A 64 19.67 4.95 2.93
C TRP A 64 18.22 4.60 3.24
N ALA A 65 17.31 4.77 2.28
CA ALA A 65 15.88 4.54 2.48
C ALA A 65 15.54 3.06 2.74
N LEU A 66 16.42 2.13 2.39
CA LEU A 66 16.30 0.70 2.71
C LEU A 66 16.90 0.32 4.07
N THR A 67 17.53 1.25 4.79
CA THR A 67 18.06 0.98 6.13
C THR A 67 16.94 0.85 7.18
N PRO A 68 17.18 0.12 8.28
CA PRO A 68 16.22 0.01 9.37
C PRO A 68 15.83 1.37 9.97
N ASP A 69 16.81 2.26 10.14
CA ASP A 69 16.60 3.57 10.75
C ASP A 69 15.74 4.48 9.86
N ALA A 70 15.94 4.44 8.54
CA ALA A 70 15.10 5.19 7.62
C ALA A 70 13.66 4.66 7.61
N GLN A 71 13.47 3.34 7.57
CA GLN A 71 12.13 2.75 7.56
C GLN A 71 11.35 3.00 8.86
N LYS A 72 12.05 3.13 10.00
CA LYS A 72 11.45 3.53 11.29
C LYS A 72 10.78 4.91 11.24
N LEU A 73 11.25 5.82 10.37
CA LEU A 73 10.69 7.17 10.25
C LEU A 73 9.23 7.16 9.77
N ALA A 74 8.80 6.14 9.03
CA ALA A 74 7.44 6.05 8.51
C ALA A 74 6.39 6.17 9.64
N ALA A 75 6.57 5.42 10.72
CA ALA A 75 5.65 5.44 11.86
C ALA A 75 5.58 6.81 12.55
N GLN A 76 6.71 7.52 12.61
CA GLN A 76 6.79 8.88 13.15
C GLN A 76 6.02 9.86 12.28
N ALA A 77 6.04 9.64 10.96
CA ALA A 77 5.24 10.37 9.97
C ALA A 77 3.78 9.87 9.88
N LYS A 78 3.31 9.07 10.84
CA LYS A 78 1.96 8.46 10.86
C LYS A 78 1.66 7.58 9.64
N GLN A 79 2.69 6.92 9.11
CA GLN A 79 2.62 5.96 8.02
C GLN A 79 2.85 4.55 8.61
N TYR A 80 1.85 3.67 8.51
CA TYR A 80 1.82 2.38 9.22
C TYR A 80 1.99 1.17 8.29
N GLN A 81 2.64 1.35 7.14
CA GLN A 81 3.03 0.23 6.28
C GLN A 81 3.97 -0.71 7.03
N LEU A 82 3.90 -1.99 6.71
CA LEU A 82 4.86 -2.97 7.22
C LEU A 82 6.25 -2.66 6.61
N PRO A 83 7.30 -2.46 7.43
CA PRO A 83 8.66 -2.29 6.93
C PRO A 83 9.12 -3.51 6.13
N SER A 84 9.80 -3.28 5.00
CA SER A 84 10.36 -4.35 4.17
C SER A 84 11.71 -4.86 4.69
N ASN A 85 12.41 -4.05 5.49
CA ASN A 85 13.63 -4.47 6.16
C ASN A 85 13.29 -5.20 7.47
N LYS A 86 13.67 -6.48 7.56
CA LYS A 86 13.41 -7.34 8.73
C LYS A 86 13.98 -6.84 10.06
N ASN A 87 14.96 -5.94 10.02
CA ASN A 87 15.58 -5.36 11.20
C ASN A 87 14.92 -4.03 11.62
N ALA A 88 14.01 -3.49 10.80
CA ALA A 88 13.25 -2.30 11.16
C ALA A 88 12.16 -2.66 12.18
N PRO A 89 11.93 -1.83 13.20
CA PRO A 89 10.86 -2.08 14.17
C PRO A 89 9.50 -1.96 13.48
N GLN A 90 8.66 -2.99 13.60
CA GLN A 90 7.28 -2.93 13.16
C GLN A 90 6.44 -2.12 14.17
N PRO A 91 5.72 -1.07 13.74
CA PRO A 91 4.80 -0.34 14.61
C PRO A 91 3.68 -1.25 15.11
N PRO A 92 3.24 -1.15 16.38
CA PRO A 92 2.12 -1.93 16.90
C PRO A 92 0.83 -1.78 16.10
N GLU A 93 0.65 -0.63 15.46
CA GLU A 93 -0.51 -0.28 14.65
C GLU A 93 -0.47 -0.85 13.23
N ALA A 94 0.71 -1.28 12.76
CA ALA A 94 0.85 -1.83 11.42
C ALA A 94 0.09 -3.17 11.31
N PRO A 95 -0.60 -3.43 10.18
CA PRO A 95 -1.28 -4.70 9.95
C PRO A 95 -0.35 -5.90 10.14
N ARG A 96 -0.82 -6.94 10.82
CA ARG A 96 -0.04 -8.16 11.04
C ARG A 96 -0.35 -9.20 9.97
N PHE A 97 0.59 -9.36 9.03
CA PHE A 97 0.43 -10.26 7.88
C PHE A 97 0.24 -11.73 8.28
N ALA A 98 0.83 -12.15 9.41
CA ALA A 98 0.64 -13.50 9.96
C ALA A 98 -0.81 -13.83 10.33
N GLN A 99 -1.68 -12.83 10.46
CA GLN A 99 -3.10 -12.99 10.79
C GLN A 99 -3.98 -12.93 9.53
N MET A 100 -3.38 -12.89 8.34
CA MET A 100 -4.08 -12.70 7.07
C MET A 100 -3.77 -13.83 6.09
N LYS A 101 -4.79 -14.27 5.37
CA LYS A 101 -4.62 -15.18 4.23
C LYS A 101 -4.21 -14.38 3.00
N LEU A 102 -2.92 -14.36 2.71
CA LEU A 102 -2.37 -13.63 1.57
C LEU A 102 -2.16 -14.54 0.36
N ILE A 103 -2.54 -14.07 -0.82
CA ILE A 103 -2.19 -14.73 -2.08
C ILE A 103 -0.70 -14.56 -2.39
N GLN A 104 -0.13 -15.47 -3.18
CA GLN A 104 1.17 -15.24 -3.81
C GLN A 104 0.99 -14.30 -5.00
N TYR A 105 1.04 -12.99 -4.75
CA TYR A 105 0.83 -11.99 -5.80
C TYR A 105 1.97 -12.02 -6.84
N ASP A 106 1.63 -12.24 -8.11
CA ASP A 106 2.61 -12.26 -9.20
C ASP A 106 2.91 -10.85 -9.72
N PHE A 107 3.85 -10.17 -9.05
CA PHE A 107 4.28 -8.82 -9.44
C PHE A 107 4.89 -8.76 -10.85
N LYS A 108 5.48 -9.86 -11.35
CA LYS A 108 6.08 -9.88 -12.68
C LYS A 108 5.00 -9.85 -13.76
N LYS A 109 3.95 -10.66 -13.59
CA LYS A 109 2.81 -10.69 -14.52
C LYS A 109 2.02 -9.38 -14.45
N TYR A 110 1.55 -9.00 -13.26
CA TYR A 110 0.63 -7.87 -13.09
C TYR A 110 1.33 -6.50 -13.11
N GLY A 111 2.65 -6.46 -12.91
CA GLY A 111 3.46 -5.26 -13.13
C GLY A 111 3.81 -5.00 -14.60
N SER A 112 3.47 -5.90 -15.53
CA SER A 112 3.73 -5.69 -16.96
C SER A 112 2.76 -4.69 -17.58
N SER A 113 3.25 -3.86 -18.51
CA SER A 113 2.40 -2.89 -19.21
C SER A 113 1.26 -3.55 -19.98
N ALA A 114 1.52 -4.69 -20.60
CA ALA A 114 0.53 -5.43 -21.39
C ALA A 114 -0.64 -5.91 -20.50
N GLU A 115 -0.34 -6.56 -19.38
CA GLU A 115 -1.39 -7.08 -18.50
C GLU A 115 -2.14 -5.95 -17.79
N ARG A 116 -1.43 -4.91 -17.34
CA ARG A 116 -2.06 -3.73 -16.74
C ARG A 116 -3.04 -3.07 -17.71
N LYS A 117 -2.62 -2.85 -18.96
CA LYS A 117 -3.47 -2.25 -20.00
C LYS A 117 -4.72 -3.10 -20.26
N ARG A 118 -4.53 -4.40 -20.49
CA ARG A 118 -5.63 -5.35 -20.74
C ARG A 118 -6.67 -5.36 -19.61
N LEU A 119 -6.22 -5.37 -18.35
CA LEU A 119 -7.11 -5.39 -17.19
C LEU A 119 -7.89 -4.07 -17.03
N LEU A 120 -7.23 -2.93 -17.24
CA LEU A 120 -7.89 -1.63 -17.16
C LEU A 120 -8.92 -1.43 -18.27
N GLU A 121 -8.59 -1.81 -19.50
CA GLU A 121 -9.53 -1.75 -20.62
C GLU A 121 -10.76 -2.65 -20.39
N LYS A 122 -10.53 -3.83 -19.81
CA LYS A 122 -11.62 -4.73 -19.42
C LYS A 122 -12.51 -4.11 -18.34
N TRP A 123 -11.90 -3.55 -17.28
CA TRP A 123 -12.65 -2.89 -16.20
C TRP A 123 -13.48 -1.71 -16.72
N GLU A 124 -12.92 -0.90 -17.61
CA GLU A 124 -13.63 0.23 -18.20
C GLU A 124 -14.89 -0.23 -18.94
N LYS A 125 -14.73 -1.25 -19.81
CA LYS A 125 -15.82 -1.79 -20.65
C LYS A 125 -16.89 -2.55 -19.87
N GLU A 126 -16.49 -3.29 -18.85
CA GLU A 126 -17.38 -4.27 -18.18
C GLU A 126 -17.84 -3.84 -16.80
N VAL A 127 -17.30 -2.75 -16.23
CA VAL A 127 -17.66 -2.30 -14.88
C VAL A 127 -17.97 -0.81 -14.89
N ASN A 128 -17.06 0.03 -15.38
CA ASN A 128 -17.22 1.47 -15.27
C ASN A 128 -18.34 2.03 -16.16
N SER A 129 -18.43 1.55 -17.41
CA SER A 129 -19.39 2.03 -18.39
C SER A 129 -20.81 1.49 -18.22
N ILE A 130 -21.09 0.70 -17.18
CA ILE A 130 -22.44 0.19 -16.90
C ILE A 130 -23.30 1.35 -16.34
N PRO A 131 -24.53 1.59 -16.87
CA PRO A 131 -25.45 2.59 -16.32
C PRO A 131 -25.73 2.35 -14.83
N ARG A 132 -25.80 3.42 -14.05
CA ARG A 132 -26.07 3.40 -12.61
C ARG A 132 -27.51 3.76 -12.30
#